data_AF-B5YL93-F1
#
_entry.id   AF-B5YL93-F1
#
_cell.length_a   1.000
_cell.length_b   1.000
_cell.length_c   1.000
_cell.angle_alpha   90.00
_cell.angle_beta   90.00
_cell.angle_gamma   90.00
#
_symmetry.space_group_name_H-M   'P 1'
#
loop_
_entity.id
_entity.type
_entity.pdbx_description
1 polymer ?
#
loop_
_entity_poly.entity_id
_entity_poly.type
_entity_poly.pdbx_seq_one_letter_code
_entity_poly.pdbx_strand_id
1 'polypeptide(L)'
;MIDYENSLNPHNDIREEIEMLFFLAEEFISPDDFIFNKAKEFEATGIKPRDAIHLACALKGGANYFLTCDDKLIKKTSELKINLRVINPLKFIEEMEVK
;
A
#
# COMPACT_ATOMS: atom_id res chain seq x y z
N MET A 1 -8.10 6.63 5.23
CA MET A 1 -8.17 5.15 5.11
C MET A 1 -7.35 4.52 6.22
N ILE A 2 -6.06 4.83 6.28
CA ILE A 2 -5.17 4.35 7.34
C ILE A 2 -5.56 4.83 8.76
N ASP A 3 -6.17 6.01 8.93
CA ASP A 3 -6.73 6.44 10.23
C ASP A 3 -7.82 5.48 10.72
N TYR A 4 -8.69 5.05 9.81
CA TYR A 4 -9.73 4.08 10.12
C TYR A 4 -9.12 2.72 10.48
N GLU A 5 -8.11 2.25 9.73
CA GLU A 5 -7.43 1.01 10.06
C GLU A 5 -6.74 1.07 11.42
N ASN A 6 -6.10 2.20 11.71
CA ASN A 6 -5.44 2.43 12.99
C ASN A 6 -6.46 2.45 14.14
N SER A 7 -7.63 3.08 13.94
CA SER A 7 -8.70 3.13 14.95
C SER A 7 -9.24 1.74 15.35
N LEU A 8 -9.08 0.74 14.48
CA LEU A 8 -9.48 -0.64 14.73
C LEU A 8 -8.41 -1.47 15.48
N ASN A 9 -7.20 -0.93 15.64
CA ASN A 9 -6.13 -1.65 16.33
C ASN A 9 -6.41 -1.66 17.84
N PRO A 10 -6.44 -2.82 18.51
CA PRO A 10 -6.76 -2.88 19.94
C PRO A 10 -5.65 -2.33 20.86
N HIS A 11 -4.43 -2.17 20.35
CA HIS A 11 -3.25 -1.79 21.15
C HIS A 11 -2.98 -0.29 21.06
N ASN A 12 -3.05 0.41 22.20
CA ASN A 12 -2.91 1.88 22.24
C ASN A 12 -1.52 2.35 21.81
N ASP A 13 -0.48 1.66 22.27
CA ASP A 13 0.92 1.89 21.91
C ASP A 13 1.13 1.81 20.40
N ILE A 14 0.57 0.78 19.74
CA ILE A 14 0.67 0.65 18.28
C ILE A 14 -0.10 1.78 17.57
N ARG A 15 -1.25 2.19 18.10
CA ARG A 15 -2.01 3.31 17.52
C ARG A 15 -1.23 4.62 17.58
N GLU A 16 -0.64 4.93 18.72
CA GLU A 16 0.20 6.11 18.93
C GLU A 16 1.43 6.09 18.02
N GLU A 17 2.09 4.94 17.85
CA GLU A 17 3.21 4.80 16.93
C GLU A 17 2.82 5.08 15.48
N ILE A 18 1.70 4.53 15.02
CA ILE A 18 1.19 4.77 13.66
C ILE A 18 0.82 6.25 13.50
N GLU A 19 0.17 6.87 14.50
CA GLU A 19 -0.12 8.31 14.53
C GLU A 19 1.14 9.18 14.44
N MET A 20 2.23 8.76 15.09
CA MET A 20 3.52 9.47 14.97
C MET A 20 4.11 9.33 13.56
N LEU A 21 4.03 8.15 12.94
CA LEU A 21 4.52 7.93 11.57
C LEU A 21 3.78 8.76 10.53
N PHE A 22 2.51 9.09 10.76
CA PHE A 22 1.75 9.98 9.87
C PHE A 22 2.41 11.35 9.68
N PHE A 23 3.13 11.87 10.69
CA PHE A 23 3.83 13.14 10.55
C PHE A 23 5.04 13.08 9.59
N LEU A 24 5.50 11.87 9.23
CA LEU A 24 6.57 11.67 8.24
C LEU A 24 6.03 11.59 6.81
N ALA A 25 4.71 11.51 6.62
CA ALA A 25 4.13 11.41 5.29
C ALA A 25 4.22 12.74 4.53
N GLU A 26 4.77 12.71 3.32
CA GLU A 26 4.85 13.89 2.45
C GLU A 26 3.54 14.18 1.71
N GLU A 27 2.77 13.13 1.39
CA GLU A 27 1.53 13.24 0.63
C GLU A 27 0.41 12.38 1.22
N PHE A 28 -0.79 12.94 1.28
CA PHE A 28 -2.01 12.26 1.72
C PHE A 28 -2.95 12.04 0.54
N ILE A 29 -3.14 10.77 0.18
CA ILE A 29 -4.03 10.39 -0.92
C ILE A 29 -5.46 10.15 -0.41
N SER A 30 -6.34 11.11 -0.70
CA SER A 30 -7.77 10.99 -0.41
C SER A 30 -8.48 10.05 -1.40
N PRO A 31 -9.39 9.17 -0.93
CA PRO A 31 -10.22 8.34 -1.80
C PRO A 31 -11.03 9.17 -2.80
N ASP A 32 -11.10 8.69 -4.04
CA ASP A 32 -11.92 9.25 -5.11
C ASP A 32 -12.38 8.16 -6.09
N ASP A 33 -13.16 8.55 -7.10
CA ASP A 33 -13.70 7.63 -8.09
C ASP A 33 -12.61 6.86 -8.85
N PHE A 34 -11.45 7.47 -9.11
CA PHE A 34 -10.32 6.79 -9.73
C PHE A 34 -9.83 5.64 -8.84
N ILE A 35 -9.60 5.90 -7.55
CA ILE A 35 -9.16 4.88 -6.59
C ILE A 35 -10.19 3.76 -6.50
N PHE A 36 -11.47 4.08 -6.38
CA PHE A 36 -12.52 3.06 -6.27
C PHE A 36 -12.64 2.18 -7.52
N ASN A 37 -12.57 2.79 -8.71
CA ASN A 37 -12.62 2.02 -9.95
C ASN A 37 -11.38 1.13 -10.11
N LYS A 38 -10.20 1.66 -9.79
CA LYS A 38 -8.96 0.88 -9.88
C LYS A 38 -8.89 -0.25 -8.85
N ALA A 39 -9.38 -0.02 -7.64
CA ALA A 39 -9.49 -1.05 -6.61
C ALA A 39 -10.39 -2.20 -7.09
N LYS A 40 -11.53 -1.91 -7.72
CA LYS A 40 -12.41 -2.96 -8.28
C LYS A 40 -11.72 -3.80 -9.36
N GLU A 41 -10.88 -3.18 -10.21
CA GLU A 41 -10.08 -3.92 -11.18
C GLU A 41 -9.11 -4.89 -10.50
N PHE A 42 -8.47 -4.48 -9.41
CA PHE A 42 -7.58 -5.35 -8.62
C PHE A 42 -8.33 -6.44 -7.86
N GLU A 43 -9.52 -6.14 -7.32
CA GLU A 43 -10.35 -7.15 -6.68
C GLU A 43 -10.76 -8.25 -7.67
N ALA A 44 -11.03 -7.90 -8.93
CA ALA A 44 -11.34 -8.86 -9.99
C ALA A 44 -10.17 -9.84 -10.28
N THR A 45 -8.94 -9.49 -9.93
CA THR A 45 -7.77 -10.39 -10.01
C THR A 45 -7.54 -11.18 -8.71
N GLY A 46 -8.49 -11.12 -7.77
CA GLY A 46 -8.44 -11.85 -6.51
C GLY A 46 -7.60 -11.17 -5.42
N ILE A 47 -7.23 -9.90 -5.56
CA ILE A 47 -6.64 -9.11 -4.48
C ILE A 47 -7.76 -8.75 -3.48
N LYS A 48 -7.46 -8.72 -2.18
CA LYS A 48 -8.47 -8.39 -1.16
C LYS A 48 -8.88 -6.92 -1.27
N PRO A 49 -10.13 -6.56 -0.93
CA PRO A 49 -10.63 -5.20 -1.11
C PRO A 49 -9.78 -4.10 -0.45
N ARG A 50 -9.27 -4.35 0.77
CA ARG A 50 -8.42 -3.40 1.48
C ARG A 50 -7.08 -3.18 0.76
N ASP A 51 -6.40 -4.26 0.39
CA ASP A 51 -5.13 -4.20 -0.33
C ASP A 51 -5.31 -3.54 -1.71
N ALA A 52 -6.43 -3.83 -2.38
CA ALA A 52 -6.77 -3.24 -3.66
C ALA A 52 -6.88 -1.71 -3.60
N ILE A 53 -7.51 -1.16 -2.56
CA ILE A 53 -7.60 0.28 -2.37
C ILE A 53 -6.22 0.88 -2.08
N HIS A 54 -5.40 0.26 -1.22
CA HIS A 54 -4.03 0.73 -0.95
C HIS A 54 -3.15 0.76 -2.20
N LEU A 55 -3.23 -0.28 -3.04
CA LEU A 55 -2.52 -0.32 -4.32
C LEU A 55 -3.00 0.78 -5.28
N ALA A 56 -4.31 1.03 -5.33
CA ALA A 56 -4.88 2.10 -6.16
C ALA A 56 -4.42 3.48 -5.68
N CYS A 57 -4.33 3.71 -4.36
CA CYS A 57 -3.76 4.92 -3.79
C CYS A 57 -2.29 5.11 -4.19
N ALA A 58 -1.47 4.06 -4.08
CA ALA A 58 -0.06 4.13 -4.45
C ALA A 58 0.14 4.42 -5.95
N LEU A 59 -0.69 3.83 -6.82
CA LEU A 59 -0.68 4.16 -8.24
C LEU A 59 -1.08 5.62 -8.50
N LYS A 60 -2.12 6.11 -7.82
CA LYS A 60 -2.58 7.50 -7.99
C LYS A 60 -1.52 8.50 -7.52
N GLY A 61 -0.87 8.23 -6.39
CA GLY A 61 0.23 9.03 -5.87
C GLY A 61 1.53 8.91 -6.68
N GLY A 62 1.54 8.14 -7.79
CA GLY A 62 2.72 7.99 -8.63
C GLY A 62 3.89 7.28 -7.96
N ALA A 63 3.62 6.48 -6.91
CA ALA A 63 4.66 5.78 -6.18
C ALA A 63 5.41 4.79 -7.09
N ASN A 64 6.74 4.75 -6.96
CA ASN A 64 7.54 3.75 -7.69
C ASN A 64 7.48 2.37 -7.01
N TYR A 65 7.33 2.36 -5.69
CA TYR A 65 7.34 1.16 -4.85
C TYR A 65 6.14 1.12 -3.91
N PHE A 66 5.60 -0.07 -3.72
CA PHE A 66 4.67 -0.41 -2.65
C PHE A 66 5.33 -1.48 -1.77
N LEU A 67 5.64 -1.13 -0.53
CA LEU A 67 6.32 -2.03 0.39
C LEU A 67 5.31 -2.83 1.21
N THR A 68 5.47 -4.14 1.24
CA THR A 68 4.60 -5.03 2.03
C THR A 68 5.34 -6.29 2.47
N CYS A 69 4.92 -6.86 3.61
CA CYS A 69 5.41 -8.17 4.07
C CYS A 69 4.50 -9.33 3.65
N ASP A 70 3.43 -9.09 2.88
CA ASP A 70 2.54 -10.15 2.38
C ASP A 70 3.04 -10.73 1.04
N ASP A 71 3.72 -11.87 1.12
CA ASP A 71 4.21 -12.60 -0.06
C ASP A 71 3.11 -12.98 -1.07
N LYS A 72 1.88 -13.22 -0.59
CA LYS A 72 0.75 -13.54 -1.49
C LYS A 72 0.34 -12.31 -2.27
N LEU A 73 0.37 -11.13 -1.65
CA LEU A 73 0.10 -9.87 -2.33
C LEU A 73 1.18 -9.59 -3.38
N ILE A 74 2.45 -9.66 -2.99
CA ILE A 74 3.61 -9.48 -3.90
C ILE A 74 3.46 -10.38 -5.14
N LYS A 75 3.19 -11.67 -4.92
CA LYS A 75 3.01 -12.64 -6.01
C LYS A 75 1.85 -12.26 -6.93
N LYS A 76 0.66 -11.97 -6.38
CA LYS A 76 -0.50 -11.57 -7.18
C LYS A 76 -0.25 -10.31 -8.00
N THR A 77 0.39 -9.31 -7.39
CA THR A 77 0.69 -8.05 -8.07
C THR A 77 1.76 -8.18 -9.14
N SER A 78 2.65 -9.17 -9.04
CA SER A 78 3.67 -9.43 -10.07
C SER A 78 3.07 -9.87 -11.42
N GLU A 79 1.84 -10.40 -11.39
CA GLU A 79 1.09 -10.79 -12.59
C GLU A 79 0.34 -9.60 -13.22
N LEU A 80 0.24 -8.47 -12.49
CA LEU A 80 -0.42 -7.26 -12.97
C LEU A 80 0.53 -6.41 -13.80
N LYS A 81 0.04 -5.93 -14.94
CA LYS A 81 0.76 -4.96 -15.78
C LYS A 81 0.49 -3.54 -15.30
N ILE A 82 1.11 -3.16 -14.17
CA ILE A 82 0.99 -1.83 -13.58
C ILE A 82 2.36 -1.18 -13.37
N ASN A 83 2.40 0.16 -13.41
CA ASN A 83 3.62 0.93 -13.14
C ASN A 83 3.81 1.15 -11.64
N LEU A 84 3.86 0.05 -10.87
CA LEU A 84 4.07 0.07 -9.42
C LEU A 84 4.80 -1.22 -9.02
N ARG A 85 5.98 -1.08 -8.39
CA ARG A 85 6.76 -2.23 -7.94
C ARG A 85 6.35 -2.63 -6.53
N VAL A 86 5.67 -3.77 -6.40
CA VAL A 86 5.25 -4.30 -5.10
C VAL A 86 6.30 -5.29 -4.61
N ILE A 87 7.00 -4.95 -3.53
CA ILE A 87 8.13 -5.75 -3.01
C ILE A 87 8.20 -5.72 -1.49
N ASN A 88 8.97 -6.64 -0.90
CA ASN A 88 9.25 -6.61 0.53
C ASN A 88 10.31 -5.55 0.89
N PRO A 89 10.30 -5.03 2.13
CA PRO A 89 11.26 -3.99 2.56
C PRO A 89 12.73 -4.41 2.47
N LEU A 90 13.07 -5.68 2.75
CA LEU A 90 14.45 -6.16 2.67
C LEU A 90 14.98 -6.09 1.23
N LYS A 91 14.19 -6.58 0.28
CA LYS A 91 14.51 -6.51 -1.15
C LYS A 91 14.60 -5.08 -1.65
N PHE A 92 13.77 -4.18 -1.12
CA PHE A 92 13.87 -2.76 -1.44
C PHE A 92 15.22 -2.18 -1.00
N ILE A 93 15.66 -2.49 0.22
CA ILE A 93 16.98 -2.05 0.72
C ILE A 93 18.10 -2.61 -0.15
N GLU A 94 18.07 -3.91 -0.47
CA GLU A 94 19.05 -4.53 -1.37
C GLU A 94 19.12 -3.80 -2.73
N GLU A 95 17.98 -3.46 -3.33
CA GLU A 95 17.94 -2.73 -4.60
C GLU A 95 18.44 -1.26 -4.48
N MET A 96 18.36 -0.67 -3.29
CA MET A 96 18.87 0.69 -3.03
C MET A 96 20.36 0.73 -2.73
N GLU A 97 20.90 -0.32 -2.11
CA GLU A 97 22.32 -0.43 -1.74
C GLU A 97 23.20 -0.88 -2.91
N VAL A 98 22.66 -1.57 -3.92
CA VAL A 98 23.39 -2.03 -5.11
C VAL A 98 23.63 -0.89 -6.13
N LYS A 99 23.88 0.33 -5.65
CA LYS A 99 24.28 1.46 -6.49
C LYS A 99 25.77 1.47 -6.80
#